data_AF-A0A7K8BBQ8-F1
#
_entry.id   AF-A0A7K8BBQ8-F1
#
_cell.length_a   1.000
_cell.length_b   1.000
_cell.length_c   1.000
_cell.angle_alpha   90.00
_cell.angle_beta   90.00
_cell.angle_gamma   90.00
#
_symmetry.space_group_name_H-M   'P 1'
#
loop_
_entity.id
_entity.type
_entity.pdbx_description
1 polymer ?
#
loop_
_entity_poly.entity_id
_entity_poly.type
_entity_poly.pdbx_seq_one_letter_code
_entity_poly.pdbx_strand_id
1 'polypeptide(L)'
;LQQPKTVPKRLGTSQKKPREPRVPRSLIKEIFSHFVKMPMTRDAFKIVEKCSERYFRQLSDDLEAYTHHAGRKTVEAADLEVLMRRQGLVTDKMPLNVLIERYLPLEYRKLLIPVAVSGNKVIPCK
;
A
#
# COMPACT_ATOMS: atom_id res chain seq x y z
N LEU A 1 44.27 53.27 6.19
CA LEU A 1 44.31 51.82 5.86
C LEU A 1 42.99 51.18 6.30
N GLN A 2 41.99 51.13 5.43
CA GLN A 2 40.72 50.43 5.71
C GLN A 2 40.81 49.02 5.09
N GLN A 3 40.72 48.00 5.93
CA GLN A 3 40.66 46.60 5.49
C GLN A 3 39.23 46.30 5.00
N PRO A 4 39.03 45.64 3.84
CA PRO A 4 37.70 45.25 3.39
C PRO A 4 37.22 44.03 4.16
N LYS A 5 36.04 44.14 4.78
CA LYS A 5 35.34 43.04 5.46
C LYS A 5 34.88 42.02 4.41
N THR A 6 35.38 40.79 4.49
CA THR A 6 34.99 39.67 3.63
C THR A 6 33.63 39.14 4.07
N VAL A 7 32.64 39.19 3.16
CA VAL A 7 31.29 38.64 3.40
C VAL A 7 31.34 37.11 3.23
N PRO A 8 30.82 36.30 4.18
CA PRO A 8 30.82 34.85 4.03
C PRO A 8 29.92 34.41 2.88
N LYS A 9 30.47 33.58 1.97
CA LYS A 9 29.72 32.90 0.90
C LYS A 9 28.58 32.06 1.51
N ARG A 10 27.34 32.35 1.13
CA ARG A 10 26.17 31.52 1.47
C ARG A 10 26.33 30.16 0.79
N LEU A 11 26.45 29.10 1.59
CA LEU A 11 26.39 27.71 1.14
C LEU A 11 25.00 27.44 0.57
N GLY A 12 24.93 27.19 -0.74
CA GLY A 12 23.68 26.88 -1.43
C GLY A 12 23.01 25.66 -0.81
N THR A 13 21.71 25.78 -0.52
CA THR A 13 20.87 24.65 -0.15
C THR A 13 20.84 23.66 -1.31
N SER A 14 21.49 22.51 -1.13
CA SER A 14 21.37 21.38 -2.06
C SER A 14 19.90 21.03 -2.19
N GLN A 15 19.33 21.27 -3.37
CA GLN A 15 17.96 20.87 -3.67
C GLN A 15 17.89 19.34 -3.55
N LYS A 16 17.35 18.86 -2.42
CA LYS A 16 17.06 17.44 -2.24
C LYS A 16 16.05 17.06 -3.31
N LYS A 17 16.46 16.17 -4.23
CA LYS A 17 15.54 15.50 -5.15
C LYS A 17 14.34 14.98 -4.34
N PRO A 18 13.10 15.14 -4.82
CA PRO A 18 11.93 14.55 -4.16
C PRO A 18 12.20 13.07 -3.93
N ARG A 19 12.14 12.63 -2.68
CA ARG A 19 12.24 11.20 -2.37
C ARG A 19 11.00 10.54 -2.95
N GLU A 20 11.17 9.43 -3.66
CA GLU A 20 10.05 8.61 -4.11
C GLU A 20 9.10 8.35 -2.93
N PRO A 21 7.77 8.44 -3.13
CA PRO A 21 6.80 8.11 -2.11
C PRO A 21 7.02 6.67 -1.62
N ARG A 22 7.09 6.49 -0.30
CA ARG A 22 7.28 5.19 0.35
C ARG A 22 6.31 5.05 1.50
N VAL A 23 5.90 3.82 1.79
CA VAL A 23 5.13 3.52 2.99
C VAL A 23 5.94 3.92 4.23
N PRO A 24 5.33 4.58 5.23
CA PRO A 24 6.04 4.97 6.44
C PRO A 24 6.71 3.79 7.13
N ARG A 25 7.99 3.94 7.48
CA ARG A 25 8.78 2.89 8.15
C ARG A 25 8.15 2.39 9.45
N SER A 26 7.55 3.31 10.21
CA SER A 26 6.82 2.98 11.44
C SER A 26 5.69 2.00 11.17
N LEU A 27 4.91 2.24 10.12
CA LEU A 27 3.79 1.39 9.73
C LEU A 27 4.26 0.00 9.27
N ILE A 28 5.30 -0.06 8.42
CA ILE A 28 5.89 -1.35 8.00
C ILE A 28 6.33 -2.15 9.22
N LYS A 29 7.04 -1.49 10.16
CA LYS A 29 7.52 -2.12 11.39
C LYS A 29 6.37 -2.60 12.27
N GLU A 30 5.33 -1.80 12.45
CA GLU A 30 4.16 -2.12 13.27
C GLU A 30 3.42 -3.35 12.72
N ILE A 31 3.07 -3.32 11.43
CA ILE A 31 2.38 -4.44 10.76
C ILE A 31 3.23 -5.71 10.83
N PHE A 32 4.52 -5.63 10.48
CA PHE A 32 5.37 -6.81 10.46
C PHE A 32 5.56 -7.40 11.87
N SER A 33 5.75 -6.55 12.87
CA SER A 33 5.90 -6.99 14.27
C SER A 33 4.63 -7.68 14.80
N HIS A 34 3.45 -7.17 14.41
CA HIS A 34 2.17 -7.78 14.77
C HIS A 34 2.05 -9.23 14.28
N PHE A 35 2.51 -9.51 13.05
CA PHE A 35 2.42 -10.84 12.47
C PHE A 35 3.55 -11.79 12.89
N VAL A 36 4.78 -11.30 13.01
CA VAL A 36 5.95 -12.16 13.30
C VAL A 36 5.99 -12.64 14.75
N LYS A 37 5.38 -11.91 15.69
CA LYS A 37 5.25 -12.25 17.13
C LYS A 37 6.58 -12.57 17.84
N MET A 38 7.71 -12.11 17.31
CA MET A 38 9.05 -12.30 17.88
C MET A 38 9.91 -11.03 17.76
N PRO A 39 10.93 -10.86 18.62
CA PRO A 39 11.87 -9.75 18.49
C PRO A 39 12.66 -9.81 17.19
N MET A 40 12.86 -8.66 16.56
CA MET A 40 13.59 -8.53 15.30
C MET A 40 14.72 -7.50 15.40
N THR A 41 15.83 -7.77 14.72
CA THR A 41 16.97 -6.84 14.67
C THR A 41 16.66 -5.63 13.80
N ARG A 42 17.39 -4.53 14.01
CA ARG A 42 17.25 -3.31 13.19
C ARG A 42 17.56 -3.58 11.72
N ASP A 43 18.52 -4.44 11.43
CA ASP A 43 18.89 -4.75 10.05
C ASP A 43 17.85 -5.64 9.36
N ALA A 44 17.19 -6.55 10.08
CA ALA A 44 16.05 -7.29 9.54
C ALA A 44 14.92 -6.35 9.08
N PHE A 45 14.58 -5.33 9.88
CA PHE A 45 13.59 -4.34 9.46
C PHE A 45 13.99 -3.56 8.21
N LYS A 46 15.28 -3.22 8.02
CA LYS A 46 15.75 -2.58 6.79
C LYS A 46 15.54 -3.47 5.55
N ILE A 47 15.65 -4.80 5.70
CA ILE A 47 15.36 -5.73 4.62
C ILE A 47 13.85 -5.76 4.33
N VAL A 48 13.01 -5.81 5.36
CA VAL A 48 11.54 -5.77 5.20
C VAL A 48 11.08 -4.48 4.49
N GLU A 49 11.68 -3.33 4.82
CA GLU A 49 11.44 -2.06 4.11
C GLU A 49 11.75 -2.17 2.62
N LYS A 50 12.93 -2.70 2.25
CA LYS A 50 13.31 -2.91 0.84
C LYS A 50 12.40 -3.91 0.13
N CYS A 51 12.01 -4.98 0.80
CA CYS A 51 11.05 -5.95 0.28
C CYS A 51 9.69 -5.30 0.01
N SER A 52 9.23 -4.41 0.90
CA SER A 52 7.99 -3.67 0.73
C SER A 52 8.05 -2.73 -0.48
N GLU A 53 9.17 -2.03 -0.67
CA GLU A 53 9.39 -1.19 -1.87
C GLU A 53 9.33 -2.03 -3.16
N ARG A 54 9.98 -3.19 -3.18
CA ARG A 54 9.94 -4.11 -4.32
C ARG A 54 8.54 -4.66 -4.56
N TYR A 55 7.81 -4.98 -3.49
CA TYR A 55 6.44 -5.48 -3.56
C TYR A 55 5.52 -4.47 -4.26
N PHE A 56 5.54 -3.19 -3.85
CA PHE A 56 4.68 -2.19 -4.47
C PHE A 56 5.06 -1.90 -5.93
N ARG A 57 6.35 -1.98 -6.29
CA ARG A 57 6.75 -1.84 -7.71
C ARG A 57 6.18 -2.98 -8.55
N GLN A 58 6.39 -4.22 -8.11
CA GLN A 58 5.87 -5.40 -8.82
C GLN A 58 4.34 -5.38 -8.92
N LEU A 59 3.66 -5.01 -7.82
CA LEU A 59 2.20 -4.88 -7.79
C LEU A 59 1.70 -3.84 -8.80
N SER A 60 2.38 -2.70 -8.92
CA SER A 60 2.01 -1.68 -9.93
C SER A 60 2.17 -2.21 -11.35
N ASP A 61 3.29 -2.87 -11.66
CA ASP A 61 3.54 -3.44 -12.99
C ASP A 61 2.48 -4.49 -13.36
N ASP A 62 2.08 -5.32 -12.39
CA ASP A 62 1.05 -6.34 -12.58
C ASP A 62 -0.34 -5.74 -12.83
N LEU A 63 -0.72 -4.72 -12.05
CA LEU A 63 -2.01 -4.05 -12.21
C LEU A 63 -2.09 -3.28 -13.53
N GLU A 64 -0.99 -2.68 -13.99
CA GLU A 64 -0.90 -2.06 -15.31
C GLU A 64 -1.16 -3.10 -16.40
N ALA A 65 -0.52 -4.26 -16.33
CA ALA A 65 -0.71 -5.35 -17.29
C ALA A 65 -2.17 -5.84 -17.34
N TYR A 66 -2.83 -6.03 -16.19
CA TYR A 66 -4.23 -6.46 -16.14
C TYR A 66 -5.19 -5.41 -16.68
N THR A 67 -4.99 -4.16 -16.27
CA THR A 67 -5.81 -3.03 -16.73
C THR A 67 -5.69 -2.86 -18.24
N HIS A 68 -4.46 -2.92 -18.78
CA HIS A 68 -4.20 -2.83 -20.22
C HIS A 68 -4.77 -4.03 -20.98
N HIS A 69 -4.66 -5.24 -20.45
CA HIS A 69 -5.24 -6.45 -21.05
C HIS A 69 -6.77 -6.34 -21.18
N ALA A 70 -7.43 -5.70 -20.22
CA ALA A 70 -8.87 -5.41 -20.26
C ALA A 70 -9.24 -4.19 -21.13
N GLY A 71 -8.28 -3.55 -21.80
CA GLY A 71 -8.51 -2.35 -22.62
C GLY A 71 -8.88 -1.09 -21.82
N ARG A 72 -8.64 -1.10 -20.50
CA ARG A 72 -8.95 0.00 -19.59
C ARG A 72 -7.71 0.84 -19.31
N LYS A 73 -7.90 1.99 -18.66
CA LYS A 73 -6.83 2.84 -18.09
C LYS A 73 -6.96 3.02 -16.58
N THR A 74 -8.01 2.46 -16.00
CA THR A 74 -8.35 2.58 -14.58
C THR A 74 -8.34 1.19 -13.97
N VAL A 75 -7.57 1.03 -12.90
CA VAL A 75 -7.54 -0.20 -12.10
C VAL A 75 -8.90 -0.37 -11.43
N GLU A 76 -9.49 -1.55 -11.57
CA GLU A 76 -10.75 -1.94 -10.94
C GLU A 76 -10.51 -2.98 -9.84
N ALA A 77 -11.50 -3.18 -8.97
CA ALA A 77 -11.44 -4.18 -7.91
C ALA A 77 -11.19 -5.60 -8.44
N ALA A 78 -11.69 -5.91 -9.65
CA ALA A 78 -11.46 -7.18 -10.31
C ALA A 78 -9.97 -7.42 -10.63
N ASP A 79 -9.21 -6.38 -10.98
CA ASP A 79 -7.77 -6.51 -11.26
C ASP A 79 -6.99 -6.91 -9.99
N LEU A 80 -7.38 -6.33 -8.84
CA LEU A 80 -6.84 -6.70 -7.53
C LEU A 80 -7.26 -8.12 -7.12
N GLU A 81 -8.50 -8.53 -7.37
CA GLU A 81 -8.94 -9.88 -7.07
C GLU A 81 -8.16 -10.93 -7.89
N VAL A 82 -7.95 -10.67 -9.19
CA VAL A 82 -7.12 -11.50 -10.06
C VAL A 82 -5.67 -11.55 -9.56
N LEU A 83 -5.09 -10.42 -9.16
CA LEU A 83 -3.75 -10.36 -8.58
C LEU A 83 -3.65 -11.24 -7.34
N MET A 84 -4.59 -11.10 -6.39
CA MET A 84 -4.59 -11.84 -5.14
C MET A 84 -4.86 -13.32 -5.35
N ARG A 85 -5.63 -13.70 -6.37
CA ARG A 85 -5.82 -15.10 -6.78
C ARG A 85 -4.53 -15.68 -7.37
N ARG A 86 -3.81 -14.93 -8.21
CA ARG A 86 -2.49 -15.32 -8.74
C ARG A 86 -1.44 -15.47 -7.63
N GLN A 87 -1.51 -14.64 -6.59
CA GLN A 87 -0.65 -14.74 -5.40
C GLN A 87 -1.04 -15.90 -4.46
N GLY A 88 -2.15 -16.61 -4.72
CA GLY A 88 -2.64 -17.71 -3.88
C GLY A 88 -3.32 -17.28 -2.59
N LEU A 89 -3.62 -15.97 -2.43
CA LEU A 89 -4.33 -15.45 -1.26
C LEU A 89 -5.84 -15.66 -1.38
N VAL A 90 -6.40 -15.35 -2.55
CA VAL A 90 -7.81 -15.58 -2.87
C VAL A 90 -7.97 -16.97 -3.48
N THR A 91 -8.83 -17.79 -2.88
CA THR A 91 -9.16 -19.14 -3.36
C THR A 91 -10.65 -19.40 -3.15
N ASP A 92 -11.17 -20.50 -3.67
CA ASP A 92 -12.60 -20.82 -3.52
C ASP A 92 -12.97 -21.09 -2.05
N LYS A 93 -11.99 -21.48 -1.21
CA LYS A 93 -12.14 -21.62 0.24
C LYS A 93 -11.87 -20.32 1.02
N MET A 94 -11.23 -19.35 0.38
CA MET A 94 -10.83 -18.07 0.98
C MET A 94 -11.16 -16.93 0.01
N PRO A 95 -12.44 -16.56 -0.13
CA PRO A 95 -12.86 -15.49 -1.02
C PRO A 95 -12.42 -14.11 -0.50
N LEU A 96 -12.38 -13.13 -1.40
CA LEU A 96 -11.84 -11.79 -1.11
C LEU A 96 -12.58 -11.07 0.03
N ASN A 97 -13.90 -11.21 0.13
CA ASN A 97 -14.70 -10.64 1.22
C ASN A 97 -14.28 -11.18 2.60
N VAL A 98 -13.94 -12.47 2.70
CA VAL A 98 -13.45 -13.07 3.96
C VAL A 98 -12.08 -12.49 4.33
N LEU A 99 -11.21 -12.22 3.36
CA LEU A 99 -9.94 -11.54 3.62
C LEU A 99 -10.14 -10.09 4.10
N ILE A 100 -11.07 -9.36 3.48
CA ILE A 100 -11.46 -8.00 3.89
C ILE A 100 -11.95 -7.99 5.34
N GLU A 101 -12.82 -8.94 5.70
CA GLU A 101 -13.34 -9.07 7.07
C GLU A 101 -12.26 -9.46 8.10
N ARG A 102 -11.21 -10.16 7.70
CA ARG A 102 -10.14 -10.55 8.63
C ARG A 102 -9.10 -9.46 8.83
N TYR A 103 -8.72 -8.76 7.78
CA TYR A 103 -7.52 -7.92 7.78
C TYR A 103 -7.77 -6.41 7.72
N LEU A 104 -8.99 -5.96 7.36
CA LEU A 104 -9.30 -4.54 7.34
C LEU A 104 -10.07 -4.11 8.60
N PRO A 105 -9.83 -2.90 9.12
CA PRO A 105 -10.71 -2.24 10.10
C PRO A 105 -12.16 -2.06 9.58
N LEU A 106 -13.11 -1.94 10.52
CA LEU A 106 -14.55 -1.92 10.22
C LEU A 106 -14.94 -0.78 9.28
N GLU A 107 -14.33 0.39 9.45
CA GLU A 107 -14.54 1.58 8.64
C GLU A 107 -14.25 1.34 7.16
N TYR A 108 -13.22 0.57 6.83
CA TYR A 108 -12.88 0.23 5.46
C TYR A 108 -13.74 -0.91 4.92
N ARG A 109 -14.14 -1.88 5.75
CA ARG A 109 -15.06 -2.95 5.33
C ARG A 109 -16.38 -2.41 4.81
N LYS A 110 -16.94 -1.39 5.49
CA LYS A 110 -18.21 -0.75 5.10
C LYS A 110 -18.18 -0.12 3.70
N LEU A 111 -16.99 0.24 3.20
CA LEU A 111 -16.83 0.80 1.86
C LEU A 111 -16.77 -0.28 0.77
N LEU A 112 -16.38 -1.51 1.13
CA LEU A 112 -16.10 -2.58 0.18
C LEU A 112 -17.17 -3.68 0.18
N ILE A 113 -17.78 -3.92 1.33
CA ILE A 113 -18.82 -4.93 1.52
C ILE A 113 -20.11 -4.19 1.85
N PRO A 114 -21.18 -4.35 1.04
CA PRO A 114 -22.49 -3.84 1.38
C PRO A 114 -22.95 -4.41 2.73
N VAL A 115 -23.00 -3.58 3.76
CA VAL A 115 -23.52 -3.98 5.08
C VAL A 115 -25.01 -3.68 5.14
N ALA A 116 -25.81 -4.69 5.46
CA ALA A 116 -27.21 -4.49 5.79
C ALA A 116 -27.30 -3.70 7.11
N VAL A 117 -27.74 -2.45 7.04
CA VAL A 117 -28.09 -1.65 8.22
C VAL A 117 -29.61 -1.69 8.42
N SER A 118 -30.07 -1.63 9.67
CA SER A 118 -31.50 -1.52 10.00
C SER A 118 -32.08 -0.30 9.30
N GLY A 119 -32.86 -0.51 8.23
CA GLY A 119 -33.38 0.53 7.34
C GLY A 119 -33.11 0.32 5.84
N ASN A 120 -32.26 -0.64 5.46
CA ASN A 120 -32.05 -0.96 4.04
C ASN A 120 -33.31 -1.62 3.44
N LYS A 121 -33.96 -0.94 2.48
CA LYS A 121 -34.96 -1.57 1.61
C LYS A 121 -34.26 -2.47 0.60
N VAL A 122 -34.27 -3.77 0.85
CA VAL A 122 -33.89 -4.76 -0.17
C VAL A 122 -35.03 -4.82 -1.19
N ILE A 123 -34.79 -4.26 -2.38
CA ILE A 123 -35.72 -4.39 -3.51
C ILE A 123 -35.29 -5.63 -4.29
N PRO A 124 -36.11 -6.69 -4.36
CA PRO A 124 -35.82 -7.82 -5.22
C PRO A 124 -35.86 -7.36 -6.67
N CYS A 125 -34.75 -7.52 -7.40
CA CYS A 125 -34.78 -7.45 -8.86
C CYS A 125 -35.45 -8.72 -9.40
N LYS A 126 -36.42 -8.54 -10.30
CA LYS A 126 -37.15 -9.63 -10.98
C LYS A 126 -36.25 -10.41 -11.93
#